data_AF-A0A4Q6GPY8-F1
#
_entry.id   AF-A0A4Q6GPY8-F1
#
_cell.length_a   1.000
_cell.length_b   1.000
_cell.length_c   1.000
_cell.angle_alpha   90.00
_cell.angle_beta   90.00
_cell.angle_gamma   90.00
#
_symmetry.space_group_name_H-M   'P 1'
#
loop_
_entity.id
_entity.type
_entity.pdbx_description
1 polymer ?
#
loop_
_entity_poly.entity_id
_entity_poly.type
_entity_poly.pdbx_seq_one_letter_code
_entity_poly.pdbx_strand_id
1 'polypeptide(L)'
;MKNLIVPVILALLAGCTTVPLEPVGPKIDTTYTAKGQSSRARFLVLHYTVADTPASIKILTEQQVSAHYLLTDGPQPIIYRLVDENRASWHAGNSSWKNYTQLNQSSIGIEIVNAGWTATPGGGRVFYPFPQAQVDALVTLVKDIVQRHGI
;
A
#
# COMPACT_ATOMS: atom_id res chain seq x y z
N MET A 1 -18.70 56.11 -46.31
CA MET A 1 -19.25 55.49 -45.08
C MET A 1 -20.01 54.24 -45.54
N LYS A 2 -19.74 52.99 -45.20
CA LYS A 2 -18.80 52.30 -44.31
C LYS A 2 -18.48 50.95 -44.99
N ASN A 3 -17.24 50.50 -44.85
CA ASN A 3 -16.71 49.28 -45.43
C ASN A 3 -17.39 48.04 -44.83
N LEU A 4 -17.75 47.04 -45.65
CA LEU A 4 -18.16 45.72 -45.18
C LEU A 4 -16.96 44.78 -45.28
N ILE A 5 -16.31 44.54 -44.14
CA ILE A 5 -15.17 43.62 -44.00
C ILE A 5 -15.74 42.20 -43.80
N VAL A 6 -15.40 41.27 -44.70
CA VAL A 6 -15.68 39.84 -44.55
C VAL A 6 -14.55 39.22 -43.72
N PRO A 7 -14.81 38.45 -42.64
CA PRO A 7 -13.76 37.80 -41.89
C PRO A 7 -13.44 36.45 -42.53
N VAL A 8 -12.24 36.31 -43.10
CA VAL A 8 -11.68 34.98 -43.41
C VAL A 8 -10.94 34.49 -42.18
N ILE A 9 -11.65 33.77 -41.33
CA ILE A 9 -11.06 32.98 -40.23
C ILE A 9 -10.53 31.69 -40.87
N LEU A 10 -9.24 31.65 -41.18
CA LEU A 10 -8.55 30.41 -41.54
C LEU A 10 -7.84 29.88 -40.29
N ALA A 11 -8.57 29.12 -39.48
CA ALA A 11 -8.02 28.36 -38.38
C ALA A 11 -7.12 27.25 -38.94
N LEU A 12 -5.81 27.44 -38.86
CA LEU A 12 -4.82 26.39 -39.09
C LEU A 12 -4.92 25.38 -37.93
N LEU A 13 -5.80 24.38 -38.10
CA LEU A 13 -5.78 23.15 -37.32
C LEU A 13 -4.50 22.38 -37.69
N ALA A 14 -3.39 22.68 -37.02
CA ALA A 14 -2.25 21.79 -36.97
C ALA A 14 -2.67 20.55 -36.17
N GLY A 15 -3.23 19.57 -36.86
CA GLY A 15 -3.48 18.25 -36.28
C GLY A 15 -2.14 17.62 -35.94
N CYS A 16 -1.80 17.58 -34.65
CA CYS A 16 -0.73 16.73 -34.15
C CYS A 16 -1.12 15.27 -34.45
N THR A 17 -0.56 14.68 -35.51
CA THR A 17 -0.61 13.23 -35.68
C THR A 17 0.32 12.64 -34.64
N THR A 18 -0.23 12.17 -33.53
CA THR A 18 0.49 11.29 -32.62
C THR A 18 0.75 10.00 -33.39
N VAL A 19 1.98 9.82 -33.88
CA VAL A 19 2.44 8.53 -34.38
C VAL A 19 2.20 7.54 -33.24
N PRO A 20 1.41 6.46 -33.43
CA PRO A 20 1.26 5.45 -32.40
C PRO A 20 2.67 4.92 -32.11
N LEU A 21 3.16 5.19 -30.90
CA LEU A 21 4.37 4.57 -30.41
C LEU A 21 4.08 3.07 -30.36
N GLU A 22 4.55 2.34 -31.37
CA GLU A 22 4.62 0.88 -31.29
C GLU A 22 5.28 0.52 -29.95
N PRO A 23 4.69 -0.39 -29.17
CA PRO A 23 5.22 -0.72 -27.84
C PRO A 23 6.69 -1.11 -27.96
N VAL A 24 7.57 -0.34 -27.31
CA VAL A 24 8.99 -0.66 -27.22
C VAL A 24 9.12 -1.86 -26.29
N GLY A 25 9.17 -3.06 -26.85
CA GLY A 25 9.28 -4.29 -26.08
C GLY A 25 9.03 -5.56 -26.90
N PRO A 26 9.29 -6.73 -26.31
CA PRO A 26 8.97 -8.00 -26.95
C PRO A 26 7.47 -8.11 -27.19
N LYS A 27 7.09 -8.76 -28.30
CA LYS A 27 5.69 -9.07 -28.61
C LYS A 27 5.25 -10.25 -27.74
N ILE A 28 4.57 -9.98 -26.63
CA ILE A 28 4.08 -11.00 -25.69
C ILE A 28 2.69 -11.44 -26.14
N ASP A 29 2.56 -12.71 -26.55
CA ASP A 29 1.27 -13.33 -26.83
C ASP A 29 0.60 -13.75 -25.50
N THR A 30 -0.62 -13.26 -25.27
CA THR A 30 -1.41 -13.50 -24.04
C THR A 30 -2.70 -14.28 -24.32
N THR A 31 -2.79 -14.96 -25.48
CA THR A 31 -3.97 -15.72 -25.91
C THR A 31 -4.40 -16.81 -24.91
N TYR A 32 -3.46 -17.35 -24.14
CA TYR A 32 -3.71 -18.41 -23.17
C TYR A 32 -3.41 -17.96 -21.74
N THR A 33 -4.29 -18.31 -20.79
CA THR A 33 -4.08 -18.08 -19.35
C THR A 33 -4.20 -19.40 -18.60
N ALA A 34 -3.23 -19.69 -17.73
CA ALA A 34 -3.23 -20.91 -16.93
C ALA A 34 -4.27 -20.86 -15.80
N LYS A 35 -4.95 -21.98 -15.57
CA LYS A 35 -5.82 -22.16 -14.39
C LYS A 35 -5.02 -22.31 -13.09
N GLY A 36 -3.82 -22.88 -13.16
CA GLY A 36 -2.95 -23.12 -12.01
C GLY A 36 -2.20 -21.86 -11.58
N GLN A 37 -2.89 -20.90 -10.97
CA GLN A 37 -2.31 -19.70 -10.39
C GLN A 37 -3.01 -19.31 -9.09
N SER A 38 -2.31 -18.57 -8.24
CA SER A 38 -2.83 -18.07 -6.96
C SER A 38 -2.18 -16.73 -6.62
N SER A 39 -2.61 -16.12 -5.52
CA SER A 39 -1.94 -14.92 -5.01
C SER A 39 -0.49 -15.21 -4.61
N ARG A 40 0.37 -14.18 -4.73
CA ARG A 40 1.74 -14.22 -4.19
C ARG A 40 1.76 -13.95 -2.69
N ALA A 41 0.83 -13.16 -2.17
CA ALA A 41 0.67 -12.97 -0.74
C ALA A 41 0.04 -14.23 -0.13
N ARG A 42 0.70 -14.78 0.89
CA ARG A 42 0.34 -15.99 1.63
C ARG A 42 0.16 -15.73 3.13
N PHE A 43 0.64 -14.59 3.60
CA PHE A 43 0.59 -14.22 5.01
C PHE A 43 0.13 -12.77 5.17
N LEU A 44 -0.51 -12.50 6.30
CA LEU A 44 -0.80 -11.17 6.78
C LEU A 44 -0.04 -11.00 8.09
N VAL A 45 0.80 -9.96 8.21
CA VAL A 45 1.63 -9.71 9.39
C VAL A 45 1.24 -8.38 10.00
N LEU A 46 0.91 -8.39 11.29
CA LEU A 46 0.52 -7.20 12.04
C LEU A 46 1.68 -6.73 12.91
N HIS A 47 1.90 -5.42 12.91
CA HIS A 47 2.94 -4.74 13.67
C HIS A 47 2.35 -3.54 14.42
N TYR A 48 3.08 -3.05 15.43
CA TYR A 48 2.82 -1.75 16.04
C TYR A 48 4.03 -0.85 15.88
N THR A 49 3.80 0.46 15.77
CA THR A 49 4.82 1.41 15.31
C THR A 49 5.80 1.89 16.38
N VAL A 50 5.42 1.87 17.66
CA VAL A 50 6.17 2.52 18.76
C VAL A 50 6.39 4.02 18.50
N ALA A 51 5.44 4.65 17.81
CA ALA A 51 5.49 6.05 17.39
C ALA A 51 4.08 6.62 17.24
N ASP A 52 3.95 7.95 17.27
CA ASP A 52 2.70 8.62 16.90
C ASP A 52 2.45 8.56 15.38
N THR A 53 1.26 8.99 14.94
CA THR A 53 0.88 8.95 13.52
C THR A 53 1.87 9.72 12.61
N PRO A 54 2.23 11.00 12.87
CA PRO A 54 3.18 11.72 12.02
C PRO A 54 4.55 11.06 11.92
N ALA A 55 5.11 10.58 13.04
CA ALA A 55 6.41 9.91 13.04
C ALA A 55 6.34 8.55 12.31
N SER A 56 5.25 7.80 12.49
CA SER A 56 5.04 6.51 11.82
C SER A 56 4.99 6.67 10.30
N ILE A 57 4.29 7.69 9.78
CA ILE A 57 4.27 8.01 8.35
C ILE A 57 5.69 8.25 7.85
N LYS A 58 6.42 9.17 8.50
CA LYS A 58 7.79 9.51 8.12
C LYS A 58 8.71 8.28 8.09
N ILE A 59 8.66 7.45 9.13
CA ILE A 59 9.48 6.23 9.21
C ILE A 59 9.18 5.29 8.05
N LEU A 60 7.88 5.02 7.79
CA LEU A 60 7.45 4.03 6.82
C LEU A 60 7.52 4.50 5.35
N THR A 61 7.73 5.79 5.11
CA THR A 61 7.87 6.35 3.75
C THR A 61 9.26 6.86 3.40
N GLU A 62 10.09 7.22 4.39
CA GLU A 62 11.39 7.88 4.14
C GLU A 62 12.60 7.06 4.60
N GLN A 63 12.40 5.97 5.35
CA GLN A 63 13.50 5.14 5.86
C GLN A 63 13.57 3.77 5.15
N GLN A 64 14.50 2.92 5.58
CA GLN A 64 14.69 1.58 5.02
C GLN A 64 13.75 0.53 5.64
N VAL A 65 12.54 0.94 5.99
CA VAL A 65 11.43 0.10 6.48
C VAL A 65 10.14 0.63 5.86
N SER A 66 9.19 -0.27 5.60
CA SER A 66 7.88 0.11 5.04
C SER A 66 6.86 -0.98 5.33
N ALA A 67 5.58 -0.63 5.24
CA ALA A 67 4.45 -1.56 5.31
C ALA A 67 3.48 -1.27 4.17
N HIS A 68 2.59 -2.21 3.84
CA HIS A 68 1.55 -1.95 2.84
C HIS A 68 0.52 -0.98 3.38
N TYR A 69 0.15 -1.16 4.66
CA TYR A 69 -0.84 -0.34 5.34
C TYR A 69 -0.32 0.25 6.65
N LEU A 70 -0.76 1.48 6.95
CA LEU A 70 -0.61 2.11 8.26
C LEU A 70 -2.01 2.51 8.77
N LEU A 71 -2.35 2.09 9.99
CA LEU A 71 -3.61 2.39 10.64
C LEU A 71 -3.40 3.37 11.82
N THR A 72 -4.01 4.56 11.75
CA THR A 72 -3.88 5.59 12.79
C THR A 72 -4.70 5.28 14.05
N ASP A 73 -4.45 6.02 15.12
CA ASP A 73 -5.03 5.83 16.48
C ASP A 73 -6.04 6.91 16.88
N GLY A 74 -6.44 7.78 15.94
CA GLY A 74 -7.43 8.82 16.17
C GLY A 74 -8.85 8.28 16.41
N PRO A 75 -9.80 9.12 16.87
CA PRO A 75 -11.20 8.72 17.12
C PRO A 75 -11.92 8.23 15.86
N GLN A 76 -11.45 8.66 14.69
CA GLN A 76 -11.81 8.11 13.39
C GLN A 76 -10.52 7.61 12.73
N PRO A 77 -10.15 6.33 12.90
CA PRO A 77 -8.92 5.79 12.35
C PRO A 77 -8.89 5.88 10.83
N ILE A 78 -7.73 6.27 10.30
CA ILE A 78 -7.46 6.35 8.87
C ILE A 78 -6.53 5.18 8.52
N ILE A 79 -6.85 4.49 7.43
CA ILE A 79 -5.99 3.47 6.83
C ILE A 79 -5.27 4.12 5.64
N TYR A 80 -3.96 4.29 5.75
CA TYR A 80 -3.11 4.67 4.62
C TYR A 80 -2.61 3.41 3.92
N ARG A 81 -2.62 3.42 2.58
CA ARG A 81 -1.87 2.45 1.78
C ARG A 81 -0.56 3.09 1.33
N LEU A 82 0.57 2.61 1.86
CA LEU A 82 1.89 3.17 1.61
C LEU A 82 2.65 2.42 0.52
N VAL A 83 2.37 1.12 0.35
CA VAL A 83 2.96 0.27 -0.69
C VAL A 83 1.84 -0.54 -1.35
N ASP A 84 1.82 -0.61 -2.68
CA ASP A 84 0.88 -1.46 -3.42
C ASP A 84 1.09 -2.94 -3.07
N GLU A 85 0.02 -3.71 -2.89
CA GLU A 85 0.09 -5.13 -2.50
C GLU A 85 0.76 -6.05 -3.54
N ASN A 86 0.98 -5.57 -4.77
CA ASN A 86 1.75 -6.28 -5.81
C ASN A 86 3.26 -6.02 -5.72
N ARG A 87 3.70 -5.21 -4.75
CA ARG A 87 5.10 -4.93 -4.41
C ARG A 87 5.40 -5.53 -3.04
N ALA A 88 6.65 -5.89 -2.79
CA ALA A 88 7.08 -6.28 -1.45
C ALA A 88 7.42 -5.01 -0.64
N SER A 89 6.74 -4.79 0.48
CA SER A 89 7.21 -3.83 1.52
C SER A 89 8.25 -4.48 2.44
N TRP A 90 8.95 -3.66 3.22
CA TRP A 90 10.09 -4.08 4.04
C TRP A 90 9.75 -4.02 5.54
N HIS A 91 8.94 -4.97 6.01
CA HIS A 91 8.41 -4.99 7.39
C HIS A 91 8.84 -6.22 8.21
N ALA A 92 9.07 -7.37 7.58
CA ALA A 92 9.28 -8.64 8.29
C ALA A 92 10.75 -8.94 8.62
N GLY A 93 11.71 -8.30 7.93
CA GLY A 93 13.14 -8.55 8.11
C GLY A 93 13.54 -10.03 7.97
N ASN A 94 14.56 -10.45 8.74
CA ASN A 94 14.92 -11.86 8.85
C ASN A 94 13.82 -12.63 9.61
N SER A 95 12.99 -13.34 8.86
CA SER A 95 11.73 -13.90 9.34
C SER A 95 11.51 -15.32 8.83
N SER A 96 10.79 -16.12 9.62
CA SER A 96 10.33 -17.45 9.21
C SER A 96 8.96 -17.76 9.81
N TRP A 97 8.15 -18.51 9.06
CA TRP A 97 6.87 -19.05 9.53
C TRP A 97 6.65 -20.41 8.86
N LYS A 98 6.49 -21.46 9.67
CA LYS A 98 6.52 -22.86 9.20
C LYS A 98 7.79 -23.11 8.39
N ASN A 99 7.65 -23.51 7.13
CA ASN A 99 8.72 -23.80 6.18
C ASN A 99 9.04 -22.62 5.24
N TYR A 100 8.50 -21.43 5.50
CA TYR A 100 8.75 -20.23 4.72
C TYR A 100 9.73 -19.29 5.44
N THR A 101 10.59 -18.63 4.67
CA THR A 101 11.54 -17.63 5.14
C THR A 101 11.42 -16.35 4.33
N GLN A 102 11.99 -15.24 4.82
CA GLN A 102 11.99 -13.94 4.11
C GLN A 102 10.58 -13.46 3.76
N LEU A 103 9.73 -13.32 4.78
CA LEU A 103 8.28 -13.18 4.60
C LEU A 103 7.85 -11.94 3.82
N ASN A 104 8.68 -10.89 3.69
CA ASN A 104 8.40 -9.71 2.86
C ASN A 104 7.92 -10.08 1.44
N GLN A 105 8.46 -11.14 0.83
CA GLN A 105 8.15 -11.52 -0.55
C GLN A 105 6.79 -12.20 -0.73
N SER A 106 6.15 -12.59 0.37
CA SER A 106 4.91 -13.37 0.36
C SER A 106 3.93 -12.93 1.43
N SER A 107 4.05 -11.70 1.94
CA SER A 107 3.17 -11.20 2.98
C SER A 107 2.74 -9.77 2.75
N ILE A 108 1.57 -9.46 3.31
CA ILE A 108 1.10 -8.09 3.47
C ILE A 108 1.36 -7.65 4.92
N GLY A 109 2.21 -6.66 5.13
CA GLY A 109 2.38 -5.97 6.41
C GLY A 109 1.35 -4.85 6.66
N ILE A 110 0.75 -4.85 7.86
CA ILE A 110 -0.04 -3.74 8.41
C ILE A 110 0.67 -3.23 9.67
N GLU A 111 0.98 -1.94 9.70
CA GLU A 111 1.48 -1.22 10.87
C GLU A 111 0.32 -0.50 11.58
N ILE A 112 0.25 -0.62 12.90
CA ILE A 112 -0.82 -0.05 13.72
C ILE A 112 -0.19 0.97 14.66
N VAL A 113 -0.62 2.23 14.57
CA VAL A 113 -0.10 3.29 15.44
C VAL A 113 -0.42 2.95 16.90
N ASN A 114 0.62 2.68 17.69
CA ASN A 114 0.54 2.37 19.10
C ASN A 114 1.91 2.53 19.76
N ALA A 115 1.94 3.01 21.01
CA ALA A 115 3.17 3.31 21.75
C ALA A 115 3.94 2.06 22.24
N GLY A 116 3.41 0.85 22.03
CA GLY A 116 4.05 -0.40 22.43
C GLY A 116 3.91 -0.65 23.93
N TRP A 117 5.00 -0.50 24.68
CA TRP A 117 5.03 -0.78 26.12
C TRP A 117 5.98 0.14 26.88
N THR A 118 5.77 0.26 28.20
CA THR A 118 6.71 0.91 29.13
C THR A 118 7.18 -0.04 30.23
N ALA A 119 8.39 0.19 30.72
CA ALA A 119 8.96 -0.58 31.82
C ALA A 119 8.27 -0.22 33.14
N THR A 120 7.99 -1.23 33.95
CA THR A 120 7.57 -1.07 35.34
C THR A 120 8.78 -0.91 36.26
N PRO A 121 8.62 -0.32 37.46
CA PRO A 121 9.72 -0.22 38.44
C PRO A 121 10.39 -1.55 38.79
N GLY A 122 9.68 -2.69 38.67
CA GLY A 122 10.20 -4.03 38.91
C GLY A 122 10.81 -4.73 37.68
N GLY A 123 11.03 -4.02 36.57
CA GLY A 123 11.59 -4.59 35.32
C GLY A 123 10.60 -5.32 34.42
N GLY A 124 9.33 -5.39 34.80
CA GLY A 124 8.24 -5.89 33.94
C GLY A 124 7.83 -4.89 32.84
N ARG A 125 6.89 -5.29 31.97
CA ARG A 125 6.37 -4.48 30.87
C ARG A 125 4.87 -4.25 31.02
N VAL A 126 4.40 -3.03 30.72
CA VAL A 126 2.98 -2.70 30.57
C VAL A 126 2.74 -2.22 29.16
N PHE A 127 1.85 -2.89 28.43
CA PHE A 127 1.50 -2.57 27.04
C PHE A 127 0.37 -1.54 26.98
N TYR A 128 0.43 -0.66 25.98
CA TYR A 128 -0.64 0.29 25.71
C TYR A 128 -1.79 -0.40 24.97
N PRO A 129 -3.05 -0.21 25.39
CA PRO A 129 -4.19 -0.79 24.70
C PRO A 129 -4.37 -0.16 23.31
N PHE A 130 -4.99 -0.90 22.40
CA PHE A 130 -5.47 -0.36 21.12
C PHE A 130 -6.90 0.16 21.31
N PRO A 131 -7.23 1.40 20.86
CA PRO A 131 -8.59 1.91 20.90
C PRO A 131 -9.57 1.02 20.13
N GLN A 132 -10.81 0.88 20.62
CA GLN A 132 -11.81 -0.01 19.98
C GLN A 132 -12.08 0.35 18.52
N ALA A 133 -12.20 1.65 18.20
CA ALA A 133 -12.39 2.10 16.83
C ALA A 133 -11.24 1.66 15.90
N GLN A 134 -10.01 1.62 16.41
CA GLN A 134 -8.83 1.14 15.68
C GLN A 134 -8.94 -0.37 15.43
N VAL A 135 -9.35 -1.15 16.44
CA VAL A 135 -9.59 -2.59 16.30
C VAL A 135 -10.69 -2.87 15.26
N ASP A 136 -11.78 -2.12 15.28
CA ASP A 136 -12.90 -2.31 14.34
C ASP A 136 -12.49 -2.02 12.88
N ALA A 137 -11.72 -0.95 12.67
CA ALA A 137 -11.14 -0.62 11.37
C ALA A 137 -10.15 -1.71 10.90
N LEU A 138 -9.28 -2.18 11.81
CA LEU A 138 -8.34 -3.26 11.52
C LEU A 138 -9.04 -4.56 11.12
N VAL A 139 -10.10 -4.97 11.84
CA VAL A 139 -10.85 -6.18 11.54
C VAL A 139 -11.46 -6.13 10.13
N THR A 140 -11.97 -4.96 9.73
CA THR A 140 -12.51 -4.75 8.39
C THR A 140 -11.45 -4.92 7.31
N LEU A 141 -10.29 -4.28 7.51
CA LEU A 141 -9.14 -4.37 6.58
C LEU A 141 -8.58 -5.80 6.48
N VAL A 142 -8.41 -6.47 7.63
CA VAL A 142 -7.90 -7.84 7.70
C VAL A 142 -8.80 -8.80 6.93
N LYS A 143 -10.13 -8.72 7.13
CA LYS A 143 -11.09 -9.58 6.43
C LYS A 143 -11.03 -9.38 4.91
N ASP A 144 -10.94 -8.14 4.46
CA ASP A 144 -10.83 -7.81 3.04
C ASP A 144 -9.56 -8.39 2.41
N ILE A 145 -8.38 -8.16 3.02
CA ILE A 145 -7.10 -8.68 2.52
C ILE A 145 -7.11 -10.21 2.49
N VAL A 146 -7.54 -10.84 3.58
CA VAL A 146 -7.62 -12.30 3.68
C VAL A 146 -8.51 -12.88 2.58
N GLN A 147 -9.67 -12.27 2.34
CA GLN A 147 -10.58 -12.70 1.28
C GLN A 147 -9.99 -12.52 -0.12
N ARG A 148 -9.39 -11.36 -0.43
CA ARG A 148 -8.83 -11.05 -1.75
C ARG A 148 -7.64 -11.93 -2.11
N HIS A 149 -6.82 -12.29 -1.12
CA HIS A 149 -5.60 -13.07 -1.34
C HIS A 149 -5.77 -14.57 -1.07
N GLY A 150 -6.85 -14.99 -0.39
CA GLY A 150 -7.08 -16.37 0.01
C GLY A 150 -6.06 -16.85 1.05
N ILE A 151 -5.77 -16.01 2.05
CA ILE A 151 -4.82 -16.27 3.15
C ILE A 151 -5.44 -17.20 4.20
#